data_AF-A0A418QYJ2-F1
#
_entry.id   AF-A0A418QYJ2-F1
#
_cell.length_a   1.000
_cell.length_b   1.000
_cell.length_c   1.000
_cell.angle_alpha   90.00
_cell.angle_beta   90.00
_cell.angle_gamma   90.00
#
_symmetry.space_group_name_H-M   'P 1'
#
loop_
_entity.id
_entity.type
_entity.pdbx_description
1 polymer ?
#
loop_
_entity_poly.entity_id
_entity_poly.type
_entity_poly.pdbx_seq_one_letter_code
_entity_poly.pdbx_strand_id
1 'polypeptide(L)'
;MATPDFSRLGGGTDAEKRSFWSRPEGVLGLVVLAGLAGTGLYYFNQIVEFLIKVAANTLHLALLLGALGVVVFLVTSRDVRTATFFLFKTLMRKIAGLVIQLNPIAILKIYVNDLRQKRQKMQGQIDTLAGQLVKLNKKIGENNEEIKQKFAEANKAGTMLDRPGMKETASLATIEGAGLQEMNSKLLPLQRNIQQVLAFMEKVNQSADYIIKETEIKVRLKEVEYKLVKESSNALRTAVSIFKGDPDKKFYFDESMEYIQDDMSQKLGEMKRAMDLSMDFINSVDVQNGILSDKGDALLAAYNKGEFKFVTLDAPAPAYVAQPGQPAPPKDAGYRNLLE
;
A
#
# COMPACT_ATOMS: atom_id res chain seq x y z
N MET A 1 -7.04 -37.00 -14.27
CA MET A 1 -6.09 -35.90 -14.52
C MET A 1 -6.19 -34.95 -13.34
N ALA A 2 -5.15 -34.88 -12.52
CA ALA A 2 -5.11 -34.09 -11.30
C ALA A 2 -4.65 -32.65 -11.61
N THR A 3 -5.35 -31.67 -11.06
CA THR A 3 -5.05 -30.24 -11.17
C THR A 3 -3.75 -29.89 -10.45
N PRO A 4 -2.87 -29.05 -11.01
CA PRO A 4 -1.68 -28.58 -10.30
C PRO A 4 -2.06 -27.62 -9.17
N ASP A 5 -1.52 -27.86 -7.97
CA ASP A 5 -1.63 -27.00 -6.79
C ASP A 5 -0.55 -25.91 -6.85
N PHE A 6 -0.99 -24.66 -7.04
CA PHE A 6 -0.12 -23.49 -7.19
C PHE A 6 0.15 -22.73 -5.88
N SER A 7 -0.19 -23.31 -4.73
CA SER A 7 0.12 -22.75 -3.41
C SER A 7 1.63 -22.66 -3.08
N ARG A 8 2.50 -23.11 -3.99
CA ARG A 8 3.96 -23.16 -3.81
C ARG A 8 4.79 -22.23 -4.72
N LEU A 9 4.17 -21.41 -5.56
CA LEU A 9 4.91 -20.49 -6.45
C LEU A 9 5.18 -19.08 -5.86
N GLY A 10 4.95 -18.88 -4.56
CA GLY A 10 5.39 -17.69 -3.85
C GLY A 10 6.10 -18.08 -2.56
N GLY A 11 7.40 -18.36 -2.61
CA GLY A 11 8.11 -18.96 -1.48
C GLY A 11 9.58 -18.61 -1.42
N GLY A 12 9.88 -17.32 -1.27
CA GLY A 12 11.22 -16.81 -1.04
C GLY A 12 11.23 -15.57 -0.17
N THR A 13 10.37 -15.51 0.85
CA THR A 13 10.62 -14.63 1.99
C THR A 13 10.61 -15.49 3.24
N ASP A 14 11.76 -16.12 3.50
CA ASP A 14 12.25 -16.23 4.86
C ASP A 14 12.45 -14.81 5.41
N ALA A 15 11.35 -14.11 5.67
CA ALA A 15 11.29 -13.24 6.81
C ALA A 15 11.48 -14.19 8.01
N GLU A 16 12.74 -14.49 8.33
CA GLU A 16 13.13 -15.04 9.62
C GLU A 16 12.18 -14.43 10.64
N LYS A 17 11.48 -15.29 11.39
CA LYS A 17 10.52 -14.91 12.41
C LYS A 17 11.17 -13.90 13.36
N ARG A 18 11.15 -12.61 13.02
CA ARG A 18 11.84 -11.58 13.80
C ARG A 18 11.20 -11.61 15.18
N SER A 19 12.05 -11.86 16.17
CA SER A 19 11.67 -11.97 17.57
C SER A 19 10.80 -10.78 17.97
N PHE A 20 9.78 -11.03 18.80
CA PHE A 20 8.81 -10.03 19.24
C PHE A 20 9.48 -8.74 19.78
N TRP A 21 10.66 -8.90 20.39
CA TRP A 21 11.47 -7.83 20.97
C TRP A 21 12.12 -6.87 19.96
N SER A 22 12.19 -7.24 18.68
CA SER A 22 12.75 -6.39 17.62
C SER A 22 11.71 -5.49 16.95
N ARG A 23 10.43 -5.60 17.34
CA ARG A 23 9.35 -4.74 16.84
C ARG A 23 9.21 -3.50 17.74
N PRO A 24 8.75 -2.35 17.24
CA PRO A 24 8.50 -1.16 18.07
C PRO A 24 7.57 -1.46 19.26
N GLU A 25 6.67 -2.43 19.10
CA GLU A 25 5.77 -2.97 20.12
C GLU A 25 6.51 -3.71 21.25
N GLY A 26 7.58 -4.44 20.92
CA GLY A 26 8.40 -5.18 21.88
C GLY A 26 9.38 -4.30 22.65
N VAL A 27 9.85 -3.20 22.02
CA VAL A 27 10.69 -2.20 22.68
C VAL A 27 9.90 -1.45 23.77
N LEU A 28 8.64 -1.08 23.50
CA LEU A 28 7.73 -0.54 24.51
C LEU A 28 7.48 -1.55 25.65
N GLY A 29 7.31 -2.83 25.31
CA GLY A 29 7.18 -3.90 26.30
C GLY A 29 8.40 -4.04 27.21
N LEU A 30 9.62 -3.86 26.69
CA LEU A 30 10.86 -3.83 27.49
C LEU A 30 10.89 -2.65 28.45
N VAL A 31 10.50 -1.45 28.00
CA VAL A 31 10.48 -0.24 28.85
C VAL A 31 9.46 -0.40 29.98
N VAL A 32 8.28 -0.94 29.69
CA VAL A 32 7.25 -1.20 30.72
C VAL A 32 7.72 -2.28 31.70
N LEU A 33 8.33 -3.36 31.23
CA LEU A 33 8.90 -4.39 32.10
C LEU A 33 10.05 -3.87 32.97
N ALA A 34 10.93 -3.04 32.40
CA ALA A 34 11.99 -2.37 33.14
C ALA A 34 11.42 -1.39 34.18
N GLY A 35 10.34 -0.69 33.86
CA GLY A 35 9.61 0.16 34.79
C GLY A 35 8.97 -0.64 35.94
N LEU A 36 8.30 -1.75 35.64
CA LEU A 36 7.70 -2.64 36.65
C LEU A 36 8.76 -3.32 37.54
N ALA A 37 9.89 -3.73 36.96
CA ALA A 37 11.01 -4.25 37.72
C ALA A 37 11.63 -3.16 38.61
N GLY A 38 11.79 -1.95 38.09
CA GLY A 38 12.31 -0.80 38.83
C GLY A 38 11.41 -0.38 39.99
N THR A 39 10.08 -0.35 39.79
CA THR A 39 9.14 -0.07 40.88
C THR A 39 9.10 -1.20 41.91
N GLY A 40 9.18 -2.46 41.46
CA GLY A 40 9.28 -3.62 42.36
C GLY A 40 10.52 -3.59 43.24
N LEU A 41 11.67 -3.17 42.70
CA LEU A 41 12.92 -3.00 43.46
C LEU A 41 12.85 -1.80 44.42
N TYR A 42 12.21 -0.70 44.02
CA TYR A 42 12.03 0.47 44.88
C TYR A 42 11.18 0.16 46.13
N TYR A 43 10.10 -0.61 45.97
CA TYR A 43 9.23 -1.05 47.07
C TYR A 43 9.72 -2.32 47.78
N PHE A 44 10.87 -2.86 47.40
CA PHE A 44 11.38 -4.13 47.92
C PHE A 44 11.52 -4.11 49.45
N ASN A 45 12.02 -3.03 50.03
CA ASN A 45 12.17 -2.91 51.50
C ASN A 45 10.82 -2.96 52.23
N GLN A 46 9.77 -2.34 51.68
CA GLN A 46 8.42 -2.40 52.28
C GLN A 46 7.80 -3.80 52.15
N ILE A 47 8.07 -4.49 51.05
CA ILE A 47 7.64 -5.88 50.85
C ILE A 47 8.33 -6.78 51.87
N VAL A 48 9.64 -6.64 52.07
CA VAL A 48 10.40 -7.42 53.07
C VAL A 48 9.90 -7.14 54.49
N GLU A 49 9.64 -5.88 54.85
CA GLU A 49 9.11 -5.53 56.17
C GLU A 49 7.71 -6.11 56.42
N PHE A 50 6.85 -6.12 55.40
CA PHE A 50 5.55 -6.80 55.44
C PHE A 50 5.71 -8.33 55.61
N LEU A 51 6.62 -8.95 54.86
CA LEU A 51 6.89 -10.40 54.98
C LEU A 51 7.37 -10.77 56.38
N ILE A 52 8.22 -9.95 57.01
CA ILE A 52 8.69 -10.16 58.38
C ILE A 52 7.53 -10.05 59.39
N LYS A 53 6.64 -9.06 59.25
CA LYS A 53 5.47 -8.88 60.13
C LYS A 53 4.46 -10.03 60.01
N VAL A 54 4.26 -10.55 58.79
CA VAL A 54 3.34 -11.66 58.52
C VAL A 54 3.94 -13.01 58.95
N ALA A 55 5.26 -13.16 58.87
CA ALA A 55 5.97 -14.36 59.34
C ALA A 55 6.01 -14.50 60.87
N ALA A 56 5.77 -13.43 61.62
CA ALA A 56 5.75 -13.44 63.08
C ALA A 56 4.56 -14.25 63.67
N ASN A 57 3.53 -14.52 62.88
CA ASN A 57 2.35 -15.27 63.31
C ASN A 57 2.21 -16.56 62.50
N THR A 58 2.14 -17.70 63.20
CA THR A 58 2.19 -19.05 62.61
C THR A 58 1.05 -19.32 61.62
N LEU A 59 -0.14 -18.75 61.86
CA LEU A 59 -1.30 -18.90 60.97
C LEU A 59 -1.10 -18.10 59.67
N HIS A 60 -0.58 -16.87 59.78
CA HIS A 60 -0.32 -16.02 58.64
C HIS A 60 0.87 -16.49 57.82
N LEU A 61 1.89 -17.09 58.46
CA LEU A 61 3.00 -17.77 57.79
C LEU A 61 2.50 -18.94 56.93
N ALA A 62 1.59 -19.77 57.44
CA ALA A 62 1.02 -20.89 56.69
C ALA A 62 0.24 -20.42 55.45
N LEU A 63 -0.55 -19.35 55.58
CA LEU A 63 -1.26 -18.73 54.46
C LEU A 63 -0.30 -18.09 53.43
N LEU A 64 0.75 -17.42 53.90
CA LEU A 64 1.77 -16.82 53.04
C LEU A 64 2.52 -17.91 52.26
N LEU A 65 2.95 -18.98 52.92
CA LEU A 65 3.62 -20.11 52.26
C LEU A 65 2.70 -20.81 51.25
N GLY A 66 1.40 -20.93 51.56
CA GLY A 66 0.40 -21.42 50.61
C GLY A 66 0.27 -20.53 49.38
N ALA A 67 0.15 -19.21 49.57
CA ALA A 67 0.09 -18.24 48.47
C ALA A 67 1.37 -18.23 47.64
N LEU A 68 2.53 -18.32 48.28
CA LEU A 68 3.84 -18.39 47.62
C LEU A 68 3.96 -19.68 46.81
N GLY A 69 3.47 -20.81 47.33
CA GLY A 69 3.37 -22.08 46.60
C GLY A 69 2.51 -21.96 45.33
N VAL A 70 1.36 -21.27 45.40
CA VAL A 70 0.51 -21.00 44.23
C VAL A 70 1.23 -20.11 43.22
N VAL A 71 1.93 -19.07 43.65
CA VAL A 71 2.71 -18.19 42.77
C VAL A 71 3.84 -18.96 42.07
N VAL A 72 4.57 -19.81 42.79
CA VAL A 72 5.63 -20.65 42.23
C VAL A 72 5.05 -21.66 41.23
N PHE A 73 3.89 -22.24 41.51
CA PHE A 73 3.18 -23.12 40.57
C PHE A 73 2.74 -22.39 39.29
N LEU A 74 2.23 -21.16 39.41
CA LEU A 74 1.86 -20.33 38.25
C LEU A 74 3.07 -19.94 37.40
N VAL A 75 4.23 -19.66 37.99
CA VAL A 75 5.45 -19.31 37.25
C VAL A 75 6.13 -20.53 36.61
N THR A 76 6.07 -21.69 37.27
CA THR A 76 6.74 -22.92 36.83
C THR A 76 5.97 -23.65 35.72
N SER A 77 4.64 -23.57 35.72
CA SER A 77 3.81 -24.24 34.72
C SER A 77 4.02 -23.63 33.32
N ARG A 78 4.40 -24.48 32.36
CA ARG A 78 4.71 -24.07 30.98
C ARG A 78 3.51 -23.43 30.27
N ASP A 79 2.30 -23.88 30.59
CA ASP A 79 1.06 -23.41 29.97
C ASP A 79 0.69 -22.00 30.45
N VAL A 80 0.83 -21.71 31.75
CA VAL A 80 0.54 -20.38 32.32
C VAL A 80 1.56 -19.34 31.86
N ARG A 81 2.84 -19.71 31.78
CA ARG A 81 3.88 -18.82 31.21
C ARG A 81 3.59 -18.47 29.75
N THR A 82 3.14 -19.46 28.98
CA THR A 82 2.79 -19.26 27.56
C THR A 82 1.54 -18.39 27.44
N ALA A 83 0.49 -18.66 28.22
CA ALA A 83 -0.72 -17.84 28.25
C ALA A 83 -0.45 -16.39 28.68
N THR A 84 0.37 -16.18 29.71
CA THR A 84 0.76 -14.84 30.18
C THR A 84 1.56 -14.08 29.12
N PHE A 85 2.49 -14.76 28.43
CA PHE A 85 3.21 -14.18 27.30
C PHE A 85 2.28 -13.83 26.13
N PHE A 86 1.29 -14.69 25.82
CA PHE A 86 0.29 -14.39 24.79
C PHE A 86 -0.64 -13.23 25.18
N LEU A 87 -1.05 -13.14 26.45
CA LEU A 87 -1.83 -12.02 26.97
C LEU A 87 -1.02 -10.73 26.92
N PHE A 88 0.23 -10.74 27.37
CA PHE A 88 1.14 -9.61 27.27
C PHE A 88 1.34 -9.18 25.82
N LYS A 89 1.58 -10.13 24.90
CA LYS A 89 1.69 -9.86 23.45
C LYS A 89 0.41 -9.26 22.87
N THR A 90 -0.75 -9.66 23.35
CA THR A 90 -2.06 -9.15 22.87
C THR A 90 -2.34 -7.76 23.42
N LEU A 91 -2.04 -7.52 24.70
CA LEU A 91 -2.13 -6.20 25.35
C LEU A 91 -1.15 -5.21 24.74
N MET A 92 0.12 -5.59 24.56
CA MET A 92 1.13 -4.72 23.93
C MET A 92 0.78 -4.39 22.49
N ARG A 93 0.14 -5.29 21.73
CA ARG A 93 -0.35 -4.99 20.39
C ARG A 93 -1.49 -3.96 20.41
N LYS A 94 -2.40 -4.06 21.38
CA LYS A 94 -3.46 -3.07 21.58
C LYS A 94 -2.89 -1.73 22.03
N ILE A 95 -1.96 -1.72 22.99
CA ILE A 95 -1.32 -0.51 23.51
C ILE A 95 -0.43 0.14 22.45
N ALA A 96 0.35 -0.63 21.68
CA ALA A 96 1.12 -0.09 20.57
C ALA A 96 0.21 0.45 19.46
N GLY A 97 -0.93 -0.19 19.20
CA GLY A 97 -1.98 0.38 18.34
C GLY A 97 -2.51 1.71 18.86
N LEU A 98 -2.69 1.86 20.17
CA LEU A 98 -3.08 3.12 20.82
C LEU A 98 -1.95 4.18 20.81
N VAL A 99 -0.68 3.78 20.84
CA VAL A 99 0.48 4.68 21.01
C VAL A 99 1.09 5.13 19.67
N ILE A 100 1.00 4.33 18.60
CA ILE A 100 1.64 4.64 17.31
C ILE A 100 0.78 5.55 16.41
N GLN A 101 -0.55 5.63 16.63
CA GLN A 101 -1.46 6.36 15.73
C GLN A 101 -2.70 6.92 16.45
N LEU A 102 -2.54 7.98 17.26
CA LEU A 102 -3.67 8.62 17.95
C LEU A 102 -4.43 9.66 17.10
N ASN A 103 -3.95 9.99 15.89
CA ASN A 103 -4.60 10.99 15.03
C ASN A 103 -4.87 10.40 13.63
N PRO A 104 -6.11 9.98 13.31
CA PRO A 104 -6.50 9.47 11.98
C PRO A 104 -6.08 10.40 10.84
N ILE A 105 -6.24 11.71 11.06
CA ILE A 105 -5.85 12.79 10.14
C ILE A 105 -4.33 12.76 9.83
N ALA A 106 -3.48 12.46 10.81
CA ALA A 106 -2.03 12.45 10.63
C ALA A 106 -1.57 11.26 9.77
N ILE A 107 -2.21 10.10 9.96
CA ILE A 107 -1.95 8.88 9.17
C ILE A 107 -2.26 9.14 7.69
N LEU A 108 -3.42 9.72 7.41
CA LEU A 108 -3.86 10.06 6.06
C LEU A 108 -2.89 11.04 5.39
N LYS A 109 -2.38 12.04 6.13
CA LYS A 109 -1.34 12.95 5.62
C LYS A 109 -0.04 12.22 5.25
N ILE A 110 0.38 11.25 6.05
CA ILE A 110 1.58 10.43 5.75
C ILE A 110 1.36 9.62 4.47
N TYR A 111 0.20 8.96 4.33
CA TYR A 111 -0.12 8.20 3.12
C TYR A 111 -0.22 9.08 1.87
N VAL A 112 -0.85 10.25 1.97
CA VAL A 112 -0.91 11.24 0.88
C VAL A 112 0.50 11.69 0.47
N ASN A 113 1.38 11.95 1.45
CA ASN A 113 2.76 12.34 1.18
C ASN A 113 3.56 11.21 0.50
N ASP A 114 3.42 9.96 0.97
CA ASP A 114 4.07 8.80 0.35
C ASP A 114 3.59 8.59 -1.09
N LEU A 115 2.27 8.64 -1.34
CA LEU A 115 1.71 8.55 -2.68
C LEU A 115 2.17 9.69 -3.59
N ARG A 116 2.27 10.92 -3.07
CA ARG A 116 2.80 12.06 -3.83
C ARG A 116 4.23 11.83 -4.26
N GLN A 117 5.09 11.32 -3.37
CA GLN A 117 6.48 10.99 -3.71
C GLN A 117 6.57 9.85 -4.73
N LYS A 118 5.80 8.78 -4.55
CA LYS A 118 5.73 7.66 -5.52
C LYS A 118 5.24 8.12 -6.88
N ARG A 119 4.25 9.01 -6.92
CA ARG A 119 3.69 9.54 -8.16
C ARG A 119 4.73 10.34 -8.92
N GLN A 120 5.49 11.18 -8.21
CA GLN A 120 6.58 11.93 -8.82
C GLN A 120 7.67 11.03 -9.42
N LYS A 121 8.04 9.94 -8.72
CA LYS A 121 8.98 8.94 -9.25
C LYS A 121 8.41 8.23 -10.48
N MET A 122 7.14 7.85 -10.43
CA MET A 122 6.43 7.20 -11.53
C MET A 122 6.33 8.10 -12.75
N GLN A 123 6.06 9.40 -12.58
CA GLN A 123 6.11 10.37 -13.68
C GLN A 123 7.46 10.39 -14.38
N GLY A 124 8.57 10.43 -13.63
CA GLY A 124 9.91 10.40 -14.23
C GLY A 124 10.19 9.09 -15.01
N GLN A 125 9.63 7.98 -14.55
CA GLN A 125 9.70 6.70 -15.26
C GLN A 125 8.85 6.68 -16.53
N ILE A 126 7.63 7.24 -16.49
CA ILE A 126 6.76 7.44 -17.66
C ILE A 126 7.50 8.25 -18.72
N ASP A 127 8.11 9.39 -18.35
CA ASP A 127 8.84 10.25 -19.28
C ASP A 127 10.01 9.52 -19.94
N THR A 128 10.75 8.73 -19.15
CA THR A 128 11.87 7.92 -19.64
C THR A 128 11.38 6.85 -20.61
N LEU A 129 10.32 6.14 -20.26
CA LEU A 129 9.73 5.06 -21.08
C LEU A 129 9.13 5.61 -22.38
N ALA A 130 8.47 6.75 -22.33
CA ALA A 130 7.99 7.47 -23.52
C ALA A 130 9.15 7.86 -24.44
N GLY A 131 10.27 8.34 -23.89
CA GLY A 131 11.48 8.62 -24.65
C GLY A 131 12.09 7.37 -25.31
N GLN A 132 12.09 6.24 -24.62
CA GLN A 132 12.53 4.95 -25.19
C GLN A 132 11.60 4.50 -26.32
N LEU A 133 10.29 4.64 -26.16
CA LEU A 133 9.30 4.32 -27.20
C LEU A 133 9.52 5.17 -28.46
N VAL A 134 9.76 6.47 -28.32
CA VAL A 134 10.05 7.36 -29.45
C VAL A 134 11.32 6.94 -30.19
N LYS A 135 12.40 6.61 -29.46
CA LYS A 135 13.65 6.10 -30.05
C LYS A 135 13.44 4.78 -30.78
N LEU A 136 12.66 3.87 -30.18
CA LEU A 136 12.33 2.58 -30.77
C LEU A 136 11.52 2.75 -32.06
N ASN A 137 10.50 3.60 -32.05
CA ASN A 137 9.70 3.94 -33.24
C ASN A 137 10.56 4.51 -34.36
N LYS A 138 11.49 5.43 -34.03
CA LYS A 138 12.43 6.01 -34.99
C LYS A 138 13.31 4.93 -35.60
N LYS A 139 13.88 4.03 -34.78
CA LYS A 139 14.75 2.95 -35.25
C LYS A 139 14.02 1.95 -36.15
N ILE A 140 12.79 1.59 -35.82
CA ILE A 140 11.93 0.73 -36.68
C ILE A 140 11.68 1.43 -38.02
N GLY A 141 11.41 2.74 -38.00
CA GLY A 141 11.23 3.56 -39.20
C GLY A 141 12.48 3.58 -40.09
N GLU A 142 13.63 3.90 -39.51
CA GLU A 142 14.94 3.90 -40.19
C GLU A 142 15.25 2.53 -40.80
N ASN A 143 15.10 1.45 -40.03
CA ASN A 143 15.29 0.08 -40.52
C ASN A 143 14.36 -0.23 -41.70
N ASN A 144 13.10 0.21 -41.68
CA ASN A 144 12.16 0.00 -42.79
C ASN A 144 12.57 0.78 -44.06
N GLU A 145 13.16 1.96 -43.92
CA GLU A 145 13.70 2.72 -45.05
C GLU A 145 14.95 2.04 -45.63
N GLU A 146 15.88 1.61 -44.77
CA GLU A 146 17.07 0.86 -45.15
C GLU A 146 16.71 -0.47 -45.85
N ILE A 147 15.72 -1.21 -45.33
CA ILE A 147 15.19 -2.43 -45.97
C ILE A 147 14.74 -2.13 -47.40
N LYS A 148 13.95 -1.07 -47.62
CA LYS A 148 13.48 -0.69 -48.97
C LYS A 148 14.66 -0.35 -49.89
N GLN A 149 15.65 0.38 -49.39
CA GLN A 149 16.83 0.74 -50.16
C GLN A 149 17.66 -0.48 -50.53
N LYS A 150 17.91 -1.39 -49.59
CA LYS A 150 18.70 -2.62 -49.77
C LYS A 150 18.03 -3.61 -50.72
N PHE A 151 16.71 -3.77 -50.64
CA PHE A 151 15.98 -4.58 -51.63
C PHE A 151 15.94 -3.92 -53.02
N ALA A 152 15.85 -2.59 -53.10
CA ALA A 152 15.94 -1.89 -54.39
C ALA A 152 17.34 -2.01 -55.02
N GLU A 153 18.40 -1.96 -54.20
CA GLU A 153 19.79 -2.22 -54.61
C GLU A 153 19.97 -3.66 -55.07
N ALA A 154 19.48 -4.64 -54.31
CA ALA A 154 19.51 -6.05 -54.67
C ALA A 154 18.79 -6.32 -56.00
N ASN A 155 17.61 -5.73 -56.21
CA ASN A 155 16.86 -5.84 -57.45
C ASN A 155 17.62 -5.23 -58.64
N LYS A 156 18.21 -4.04 -58.49
CA LYS A 156 19.03 -3.42 -59.54
C LYS A 156 20.27 -4.26 -59.87
N ALA A 157 20.98 -4.75 -58.85
CA ALA A 157 22.14 -5.63 -59.04
C ALA A 157 21.74 -6.96 -59.72
N GLY A 158 20.58 -7.52 -59.36
CA GLY A 158 20.00 -8.71 -59.99
C GLY A 158 19.58 -8.52 -61.45
N THR A 159 19.34 -7.28 -61.91
CA THR A 159 19.08 -6.99 -63.34
C THR A 159 20.35 -6.81 -64.17
N MET A 160 21.53 -6.72 -63.55
CA MET A 160 22.82 -6.47 -64.21
C MET A 160 23.83 -7.59 -63.95
N LEU A 161 23.35 -8.84 -63.93
CA LEU A 161 24.14 -10.04 -63.60
C LEU A 161 25.30 -10.32 -64.57
N ASP A 162 25.29 -9.70 -65.75
CA ASP A 162 26.35 -9.85 -66.76
C ASP A 162 27.66 -9.14 -66.39
N ARG A 163 27.63 -8.28 -65.35
CA ARG A 163 28.82 -7.59 -64.84
C ARG A 163 29.47 -8.38 -63.68
N PRO A 164 30.79 -8.58 -63.69
CA PRO A 164 31.49 -9.29 -62.62
C PRO A 164 31.27 -8.60 -61.26
N GLY A 165 30.95 -9.37 -60.23
CA GLY A 165 30.71 -8.88 -58.85
C GLY A 165 29.27 -8.46 -58.53
N MET A 166 28.36 -8.36 -59.52
CA MET A 166 26.97 -7.94 -59.28
C MET A 166 26.11 -9.02 -58.61
N LYS A 167 26.51 -10.30 -58.69
CA LYS A 167 25.86 -11.40 -57.96
C LYS A 167 26.15 -11.32 -56.46
N GLU A 168 27.40 -11.11 -56.09
CA GLU A 168 27.79 -10.96 -54.68
C GLU A 168 27.11 -9.74 -54.04
N THR A 169 27.06 -8.59 -54.73
CA THR A 169 26.39 -7.38 -54.19
C THR A 169 24.89 -7.57 -54.02
N ALA A 170 24.21 -8.23 -54.98
CA ALA A 170 22.80 -8.57 -54.85
C ALA A 170 22.54 -9.49 -53.64
N SER A 171 23.40 -10.48 -53.44
CA SER A 171 23.30 -11.41 -52.31
C SER A 171 23.53 -10.70 -50.97
N LEU A 172 24.57 -9.85 -50.87
CA LEU A 172 24.88 -9.11 -49.64
C LEU A 172 23.75 -8.15 -49.27
N ALA A 173 23.25 -7.36 -50.23
CA ALA A 173 22.13 -6.45 -49.99
C ALA A 173 20.85 -7.18 -49.55
N THR A 174 20.62 -8.40 -50.08
CA THR A 174 19.50 -9.26 -49.64
C THR A 174 19.68 -9.74 -48.20
N ILE A 175 20.89 -10.17 -47.81
CA ILE A 175 21.20 -10.61 -46.45
C ILE A 175 21.05 -9.45 -45.46
N GLU A 176 21.58 -8.27 -45.79
CA GLU A 176 21.45 -7.06 -44.97
C GLU A 176 19.97 -6.68 -44.79
N GLY A 177 19.20 -6.65 -45.87
CA GLY A 177 17.76 -6.37 -45.83
C GLY A 177 16.97 -7.39 -45.00
N ALA A 178 17.27 -8.68 -45.16
CA ALA A 178 16.65 -9.75 -44.37
C ALA A 178 17.01 -9.66 -42.87
N GLY A 179 18.26 -9.33 -42.53
CA GLY A 179 18.70 -9.12 -41.15
C GLY A 179 17.99 -7.95 -40.48
N LEU A 180 17.82 -6.83 -41.18
CA LEU A 180 17.06 -5.68 -40.68
C LEU A 180 15.57 -6.02 -40.51
N GLN A 181 15.00 -6.83 -41.41
CA GLN A 181 13.62 -7.31 -41.29
C GLN A 181 13.45 -8.21 -40.07
N GLU A 182 14.40 -9.10 -39.80
CA GLU A 182 14.41 -9.94 -38.59
C GLU A 182 14.52 -9.07 -37.33
N MET A 183 15.39 -8.04 -37.32
CA MET A 183 15.46 -7.09 -36.22
C MET A 183 14.10 -6.41 -35.99
N ASN A 184 13.45 -5.90 -37.04
CA ASN A 184 12.13 -5.27 -36.92
C ASN A 184 11.07 -6.24 -36.38
N SER A 185 11.12 -7.53 -36.75
CA SER A 185 10.21 -8.53 -36.21
C SER A 185 10.32 -8.71 -34.68
N LYS A 186 11.51 -8.45 -34.11
CA LYS A 186 11.77 -8.48 -32.65
C LYS A 186 11.43 -7.15 -31.97
N LEU A 187 11.65 -6.02 -32.66
CA LEU A 187 11.37 -4.69 -32.12
C LEU A 187 9.86 -4.38 -32.05
N LEU A 188 9.04 -4.93 -32.96
CA LEU A 188 7.59 -4.69 -33.00
C LEU A 188 6.85 -5.21 -31.74
N PRO A 189 7.07 -6.44 -31.24
CA PRO A 189 6.50 -6.89 -29.97
C PRO A 189 6.94 -6.02 -28.80
N LEU A 190 8.23 -5.67 -28.73
CA LEU A 190 8.77 -4.81 -27.69
C LEU A 190 8.08 -3.43 -27.68
N GLN A 191 7.89 -2.84 -28.85
CA GLN A 191 7.17 -1.57 -29.02
C GLN A 191 5.75 -1.65 -28.46
N ARG A 192 5.00 -2.70 -28.81
CA ARG A 192 3.62 -2.91 -28.34
C ARG A 192 3.56 -3.07 -26.82
N ASN A 193 4.50 -3.81 -26.24
CA ASN A 193 4.59 -3.99 -24.80
C ASN A 193 4.86 -2.65 -24.09
N ILE A 194 5.82 -1.88 -24.58
CA ILE A 194 6.13 -0.55 -24.04
C ILE A 194 4.89 0.37 -24.13
N GLN A 195 4.15 0.35 -25.24
CA GLN A 195 2.93 1.15 -25.41
C GLN A 195 1.84 0.79 -24.39
N GLN A 196 1.57 -0.50 -24.18
CA GLN A 196 0.54 -0.95 -23.23
C GLN A 196 0.87 -0.52 -21.80
N VAL A 197 2.15 -0.65 -21.44
CA VAL A 197 2.65 -0.31 -20.11
C VAL A 197 2.59 1.18 -19.89
N LEU A 198 3.05 1.96 -20.87
CA LEU A 198 2.99 3.42 -20.82
C LEU A 198 1.55 3.89 -20.59
N ALA A 199 0.59 3.36 -21.34
CA ALA A 199 -0.83 3.68 -21.18
C ALA A 199 -1.37 3.32 -19.79
N PHE A 200 -0.96 2.17 -19.24
CA PHE A 200 -1.33 1.78 -17.88
C PHE A 200 -0.73 2.73 -16.83
N MET A 201 0.57 3.01 -16.93
CA MET A 201 1.25 3.91 -16.00
C MET A 201 0.67 5.31 -16.01
N GLU A 202 0.37 5.86 -17.19
CA GLU A 202 -0.29 7.16 -17.35
C GLU A 202 -1.65 7.18 -16.64
N LYS A 203 -2.46 6.13 -16.83
CA LYS A 203 -3.77 5.99 -16.17
C LYS A 203 -3.66 5.89 -14.66
N VAL A 204 -2.69 5.12 -14.15
CA VAL A 204 -2.41 5.01 -12.71
C VAL A 204 -1.93 6.35 -12.16
N ASN A 205 -1.06 7.05 -12.88
CA ASN A 205 -0.52 8.35 -12.49
C ASN A 205 -1.61 9.42 -12.37
N GLN A 206 -2.51 9.49 -13.37
CA GLN A 206 -3.65 10.40 -13.37
C GLN A 206 -4.62 10.06 -12.24
N SER A 207 -4.90 8.78 -12.02
CA SER A 207 -5.77 8.32 -10.93
C SER A 207 -5.16 8.63 -9.56
N ALA A 208 -3.85 8.46 -9.41
CA ALA A 208 -3.13 8.81 -8.19
C ALA A 208 -3.21 10.30 -7.91
N ASP A 209 -3.02 11.17 -8.92
CA ASP A 209 -3.19 12.62 -8.76
C ASP A 209 -4.58 13.00 -8.25
N TYR A 210 -5.63 12.39 -8.81
CA TYR A 210 -7.00 12.61 -8.36
C TYR A 210 -7.19 12.17 -6.89
N ILE A 211 -6.82 10.94 -6.55
CA ILE A 211 -7.00 10.41 -5.18
C ILE A 211 -6.20 11.22 -4.16
N ILE A 212 -4.97 11.62 -4.51
CA ILE A 212 -4.12 12.48 -3.65
C ILE A 212 -4.85 13.80 -3.38
N LYS A 213 -5.34 14.49 -4.41
CA LYS A 213 -6.05 15.77 -4.28
C LYS A 213 -7.35 15.62 -3.48
N GLU A 214 -8.16 14.61 -3.80
CA GLU A 214 -9.41 14.31 -3.10
C GLU A 214 -9.16 14.07 -1.61
N THR A 215 -8.18 13.24 -1.29
CA THR A 215 -7.81 12.90 0.09
C THR A 215 -7.28 14.13 0.82
N GLU A 216 -6.43 14.94 0.18
CA GLU A 216 -5.91 16.18 0.79
C GLU A 216 -7.05 17.16 1.14
N ILE A 217 -8.03 17.32 0.25
CA ILE A 217 -9.22 18.14 0.50
C ILE A 217 -10.03 17.58 1.67
N LYS A 218 -10.35 16.28 1.67
CA LYS A 218 -11.11 15.63 2.74
C LYS A 218 -10.42 15.73 4.10
N VAL A 219 -9.11 15.47 4.13
CA VAL A 219 -8.28 15.58 5.34
C VAL A 219 -8.29 17.01 5.87
N ARG A 220 -8.17 18.02 4.98
CA ARG A 220 -8.23 19.44 5.39
C ARG A 220 -9.59 19.82 5.96
N LEU A 221 -10.68 19.43 5.30
CA LEU A 221 -12.04 19.69 5.78
C LEU A 221 -12.27 19.06 7.16
N LYS A 222 -11.84 17.80 7.32
CA LYS A 222 -11.95 17.07 8.59
C LYS A 222 -11.06 17.62 9.69
N GLU A 223 -9.90 18.19 9.36
CA GLU A 223 -9.07 18.91 10.32
C GLU A 223 -9.76 20.18 10.84
N VAL A 224 -10.41 20.93 9.95
CA VAL A 224 -11.18 22.12 10.34
C VAL A 224 -12.38 21.71 11.21
N GLU A 225 -13.13 20.70 10.79
CA GLU A 225 -14.27 20.16 11.54
C GLU A 225 -13.83 19.65 12.93
N TYR A 226 -12.71 18.93 13.01
CA TYR A 226 -12.15 18.47 14.28
C TYR A 226 -11.80 19.62 15.21
N LYS A 227 -11.12 20.67 14.69
CA LYS A 227 -10.78 21.86 15.48
C LYS A 227 -12.05 22.57 15.97
N LEU A 228 -13.02 22.75 15.09
CA LEU A 228 -14.29 23.39 15.44
C LEU A 228 -15.06 22.59 16.49
N VAL A 229 -15.17 21.27 16.34
CA VAL A 229 -15.82 20.39 17.33
C VAL A 229 -15.06 20.45 18.65
N LYS A 230 -13.72 20.43 18.64
CA LYS A 230 -12.89 20.50 19.85
C LYS A 230 -13.05 21.84 20.58
N GLU A 231 -13.09 22.96 19.86
CA GLU A 231 -13.30 24.30 20.43
C GLU A 231 -14.75 24.48 20.91
N SER A 232 -15.72 24.04 20.10
CA SER A 232 -17.16 24.12 20.41
C SER A 232 -17.57 23.20 21.53
N SER A 233 -16.94 22.03 21.70
CA SER A 233 -17.25 21.10 22.80
C SER A 233 -16.83 21.66 24.16
N ASN A 234 -15.81 22.52 24.25
CA ASN A 234 -15.52 23.26 25.47
C ASN A 234 -16.58 24.33 25.79
N ALA A 235 -17.14 25.00 24.78
CA ALA A 235 -18.22 25.99 24.96
C ALA A 235 -19.60 25.33 25.21
N LEU A 236 -19.88 24.22 24.52
CA LEU A 236 -21.14 23.47 24.58
C LEU A 236 -21.24 22.59 25.83
N ARG A 237 -20.12 22.04 26.37
CA ARG A 237 -20.13 21.36 27.69
C ARG A 237 -20.69 22.27 28.78
N THR A 238 -20.37 23.55 28.73
CA THR A 238 -20.87 24.56 29.67
C THR A 238 -22.36 24.86 29.47
N ALA A 239 -22.88 24.81 28.24
CA ALA A 239 -24.30 25.08 27.96
C ALA A 239 -25.21 23.84 28.14
N VAL A 240 -24.72 22.63 27.82
CA VAL A 240 -25.49 21.36 27.86
C VAL A 240 -25.56 20.79 29.27
N SER A 241 -24.51 20.94 30.08
CA SER A 241 -24.56 20.61 31.53
C SER A 241 -25.62 21.42 32.28
N ILE A 242 -26.05 22.55 31.74
CA ILE A 242 -27.10 23.40 32.31
C ILE A 242 -28.51 22.96 31.88
N PHE A 243 -28.71 22.33 30.72
CA PHE A 243 -30.04 22.24 30.11
C PHE A 243 -30.69 20.85 29.92
N LYS A 244 -29.97 19.72 29.76
CA LYS A 244 -30.51 18.33 29.76
C LYS A 244 -29.43 17.33 29.32
N GLY A 245 -29.43 16.14 29.92
CA GLY A 245 -28.45 15.08 29.69
C GLY A 245 -28.40 14.50 28.26
N ASP A 246 -27.15 14.29 27.80
CA ASP A 246 -26.55 13.47 26.72
C ASP A 246 -27.27 13.21 25.38
N PRO A 247 -26.54 13.20 24.23
CA PRO A 247 -25.32 12.42 24.06
C PRO A 247 -24.09 13.13 23.44
N ASP A 248 -22.92 12.58 23.78
CA ASP A 248 -21.59 12.86 23.27
C ASP A 248 -21.52 12.95 21.73
N LYS A 249 -21.68 14.16 21.19
CA LYS A 249 -21.41 14.47 19.76
C LYS A 249 -19.98 14.10 19.32
N LYS A 250 -19.07 13.95 20.29
CA LYS A 250 -17.72 13.47 20.08
C LYS A 250 -17.68 12.02 19.59
N PHE A 251 -18.57 11.16 20.09
CA PHE A 251 -18.65 9.75 19.69
C PHE A 251 -18.98 9.62 18.19
N TYR A 252 -20.00 10.32 17.72
CA TYR A 252 -20.38 10.31 16.29
C TYR A 252 -19.31 10.94 15.39
N PHE A 253 -18.59 11.96 15.86
CA PHE A 253 -17.47 12.52 15.14
C PHE A 253 -16.32 11.51 15.00
N ASP A 254 -15.95 10.85 16.11
CA ASP A 254 -14.88 9.85 16.16
C ASP A 254 -15.24 8.62 15.29
N GLU A 255 -16.49 8.14 15.32
CA GLU A 255 -17.01 7.06 14.45
C GLU A 255 -16.98 7.45 12.96
N SER A 256 -17.38 8.68 12.62
CA SER A 256 -17.31 9.18 11.23
C SER A 256 -15.87 9.28 10.72
N MET A 257 -14.93 9.57 11.63
CA MET A 257 -13.52 9.68 11.32
C MET A 257 -12.89 8.31 11.08
N GLU A 258 -13.29 7.30 11.86
CA GLU A 258 -12.86 5.90 11.69
C GLU A 258 -13.30 5.36 10.32
N TYR A 259 -14.57 5.54 9.94
CA TYR A 259 -15.07 5.11 8.62
C TYR A 259 -14.33 5.79 7.45
N ILE A 260 -14.10 7.11 7.55
CA ILE A 260 -13.37 7.88 6.53
C ILE A 260 -11.91 7.44 6.46
N GLN A 261 -11.30 7.20 7.62
CA GLN A 261 -9.94 6.68 7.68
C GLN A 261 -9.86 5.33 6.97
N ASP A 262 -10.78 4.40 7.23
CA ASP A 262 -10.77 3.08 6.61
C ASP A 262 -10.99 3.14 5.09
N ASP A 263 -11.98 3.89 4.60
CA ASP A 263 -12.24 4.06 3.17
C ASP A 263 -11.04 4.69 2.45
N MET A 264 -10.50 5.79 3.00
CA MET A 264 -9.35 6.45 2.38
C MET A 264 -8.08 5.60 2.50
N SER A 265 -7.85 4.92 3.62
CA SER A 265 -6.70 4.02 3.77
C SER A 265 -6.76 2.86 2.78
N GLN A 266 -7.95 2.31 2.54
CA GLN A 266 -8.15 1.27 1.52
C GLN A 266 -7.84 1.81 0.11
N LYS A 267 -8.41 2.95 -0.27
CA LYS A 267 -8.18 3.58 -1.58
C LYS A 267 -6.71 3.96 -1.82
N LEU A 268 -6.07 4.54 -0.81
CA LEU A 268 -4.65 4.91 -0.86
C LEU A 268 -3.77 3.65 -0.93
N GLY A 269 -4.16 2.57 -0.24
CA GLY A 269 -3.48 1.28 -0.28
C GLY A 269 -3.61 0.57 -1.64
N GLU A 270 -4.79 0.56 -2.24
CA GLU A 270 -5.04 0.06 -3.60
C GLU A 270 -4.22 0.83 -4.63
N MET A 271 -4.22 2.17 -4.53
CA MET A 271 -3.44 3.02 -5.43
C MET A 271 -1.94 2.78 -5.27
N LYS A 272 -1.45 2.67 -4.03
CA LYS A 272 -0.05 2.35 -3.75
C LYS A 272 0.36 1.02 -4.39
N ARG A 273 -0.49 -0.02 -4.30
CA ARG A 273 -0.23 -1.30 -4.96
C ARG A 273 -0.17 -1.17 -6.48
N ALA A 274 -1.10 -0.43 -7.08
CA ALA A 274 -1.11 -0.20 -8.53
C ALA A 274 0.17 0.52 -8.99
N MET A 275 0.62 1.53 -8.23
CA MET A 275 1.86 2.25 -8.51
C MET A 275 3.10 1.39 -8.31
N ASP A 276 3.13 0.55 -7.27
CA ASP A 276 4.25 -0.35 -6.99
C ASP A 276 4.37 -1.43 -8.07
N LEU A 277 3.25 -2.02 -8.50
CA LEU A 277 3.22 -2.95 -9.64
C LEU A 277 3.69 -2.27 -10.94
N SER A 278 3.30 -1.01 -11.15
CA SER A 278 3.74 -0.22 -12.32
C SER A 278 5.24 0.02 -12.31
N MET A 279 5.83 0.35 -11.15
CA MET A 279 7.27 0.58 -11.01
C MET A 279 8.07 -0.73 -11.10
N ASP A 280 7.57 -1.81 -10.50
CA ASP A 280 8.20 -3.13 -10.56
C ASP A 280 8.21 -3.71 -11.97
N PHE A 281 7.20 -3.41 -12.78
CA PHE A 281 7.14 -3.80 -14.17
C PHE A 281 8.36 -3.26 -14.94
N ILE A 282 8.67 -1.96 -14.83
CA ILE A 282 9.82 -1.35 -15.51
C ILE A 282 11.13 -2.04 -15.14
N ASN A 283 11.29 -2.39 -13.86
CA ASN A 283 12.48 -3.09 -13.38
C ASN A 283 12.56 -4.54 -13.88
N SER A 284 11.43 -5.12 -14.32
CA SER A 284 11.34 -6.50 -14.81
C SER A 284 11.32 -6.64 -16.33
N VAL A 285 11.22 -5.53 -17.07
CA VAL A 285 11.43 -5.55 -18.53
C VAL A 285 12.92 -5.67 -18.78
N ASP A 286 13.40 -6.90 -18.84
CA ASP A 286 14.68 -7.16 -19.47
C ASP A 286 14.50 -6.98 -20.98
N VAL A 287 14.80 -5.77 -21.44
CA VAL A 287 14.73 -5.30 -22.84
C VAL A 287 15.45 -6.27 -23.79
N GLN A 288 16.39 -7.07 -23.29
CA GLN A 288 17.19 -7.99 -24.10
C GLN A 288 16.42 -9.23 -24.58
N ASN A 289 15.42 -9.71 -23.82
CA ASN A 289 14.75 -10.96 -24.15
C ASN A 289 13.36 -10.79 -24.78
N GLY A 290 12.73 -9.61 -24.70
CA GLY A 290 11.44 -9.34 -25.35
C GLY A 290 10.26 -10.22 -24.88
N ILE A 291 10.50 -11.08 -23.87
CA ILE A 291 9.53 -11.95 -23.24
C ILE A 291 9.03 -11.22 -22.00
N LEU A 292 7.70 -11.10 -21.87
CA LEU A 292 7.08 -10.57 -20.66
C LEU A 292 7.57 -11.41 -19.47
N SER A 293 8.23 -10.79 -18.50
CA SER A 293 8.43 -11.43 -17.20
C SER A 293 7.06 -11.78 -16.61
N ASP A 294 6.97 -12.80 -15.76
CA ASP A 294 5.73 -13.22 -15.06
C ASP A 294 4.97 -12.02 -14.42
N LYS A 295 5.71 -10.98 -14.03
CA LYS A 295 5.16 -9.73 -13.45
C LYS A 295 4.41 -8.86 -14.47
N GLY A 296 4.78 -8.91 -15.75
CA GLY A 296 4.10 -8.25 -16.83
C GLY A 296 2.78 -8.88 -17.21
N ASP A 297 2.74 -10.21 -17.21
CA ASP A 297 1.49 -10.94 -17.39
C ASP A 297 0.54 -10.69 -16.22
N ALA A 298 1.07 -10.58 -15.00
CA ALA A 298 0.29 -10.19 -13.83
C ALA A 298 -0.31 -8.78 -13.96
N LEU A 299 0.45 -7.82 -14.50
CA LEU A 299 -0.03 -6.45 -14.73
C LEU A 299 -1.09 -6.39 -15.84
N LEU A 300 -0.89 -7.10 -16.96
CA LEU A 300 -1.89 -7.22 -18.02
C LEU A 300 -3.15 -7.95 -17.53
N ALA A 301 -3.01 -8.99 -16.73
CA ALA A 301 -4.13 -9.71 -16.13
C ALA A 301 -4.90 -8.82 -15.15
N ALA A 302 -4.21 -8.09 -14.28
CA ALA A 302 -4.85 -7.17 -13.33
C ALA A 302 -5.56 -6.01 -14.03
N TYR A 303 -4.99 -5.49 -15.13
CA TYR A 303 -5.63 -4.49 -15.99
C TYR A 303 -6.88 -5.04 -16.67
N ASN A 304 -6.78 -6.18 -17.36
CA ASN A 304 -7.89 -6.79 -18.10
C ASN A 304 -9.02 -7.29 -17.21
N LYS A 305 -8.70 -7.75 -15.99
CA LYS A 305 -9.71 -8.17 -14.99
C LYS A 305 -10.36 -7.00 -14.26
N GLY A 306 -9.86 -5.77 -14.43
CA GLY A 306 -10.35 -4.62 -13.68
C GLY A 306 -10.09 -4.73 -12.17
N GLU A 307 -9.03 -5.45 -11.76
CA GLU A 307 -8.65 -5.60 -10.35
C GLU A 307 -8.36 -4.24 -9.69
N PHE A 308 -8.00 -3.24 -10.51
CA PHE A 308 -7.93 -1.85 -10.10
C PHE A 308 -9.21 -1.10 -10.52
N LYS A 309 -10.02 -0.74 -9.53
CA LYS A 309 -11.05 0.28 -9.70
C LYS A 309 -10.39 1.66 -9.72
N PHE A 310 -9.80 2.02 -10.85
CA PHE A 310 -9.36 3.39 -11.07
C PHE A 310 -10.57 4.30 -11.02
N VAL A 311 -10.40 5.52 -10.49
CA VAL A 311 -11.44 6.53 -10.54
C VAL A 311 -11.67 6.86 -12.02
N THR A 312 -12.73 6.31 -12.58
CA THR A 312 -13.27 6.74 -13.87
C THR A 312 -13.90 8.10 -13.65
N LEU A 313 -13.32 9.13 -14.25
CA LEU A 313 -13.81 10.52 -14.20
C LEU A 313 -15.25 10.66 -14.74
N ASP A 314 -15.77 9.64 -15.44
CA ASP A 314 -17.12 9.59 -16.03
C ASP A 314 -18.16 8.75 -15.26
N ALA A 315 -17.84 8.24 -14.06
CA ALA A 315 -18.86 7.53 -13.28
C ALA A 315 -19.88 8.53 -12.69
N PRO A 316 -21.19 8.43 -13.04
CA PRO A 316 -22.19 9.25 -12.39
C PRO A 316 -22.14 8.99 -10.89
N ALA A 317 -22.19 10.08 -10.10
CA ALA A 317 -22.18 10.02 -8.64
C ALA A 317 -23.11 8.91 -8.15
N PRO A 318 -22.70 8.07 -7.18
CA PRO A 318 -23.50 6.94 -6.74
C PRO A 318 -24.91 7.43 -6.40
N ALA A 319 -25.88 6.98 -7.21
CA ALA A 319 -27.27 7.36 -7.03
C ALA A 319 -27.70 6.87 -5.65
N TYR A 320 -28.18 7.80 -4.82
CA TYR A 320 -28.77 7.50 -3.53
C TYR A 320 -29.86 6.44 -3.71
N VAL A 321 -29.64 5.24 -3.17
CA VAL A 321 -30.64 4.17 -3.15
C VAL A 321 -31.52 4.40 -1.94
N ALA A 322 -32.70 4.97 -2.15
CA ALA A 322 -33.67 5.21 -1.08
C ALA A 322 -34.08 3.88 -0.43
N GLN A 323 -33.89 3.75 0.89
CA GLN A 323 -34.43 2.63 1.65
C GLN A 323 -35.95 2.81 1.82
N PRO A 324 -36.76 1.73 1.73
CA PRO A 324 -38.21 1.83 1.86
C PRO A 324 -38.61 2.38 3.22
N GLY A 325 -39.26 3.55 3.25
CA GLY A 325 -39.76 4.20 4.47
C GLY A 325 -39.06 5.48 4.90
N GLN A 326 -38.00 5.91 4.22
CA GLN A 326 -37.41 7.24 4.43
C GLN A 326 -37.82 8.20 3.29
N PRO A 327 -38.30 9.42 3.59
CA PRO A 327 -38.53 10.42 2.55
C PRO A 327 -37.19 10.76 1.88
N ALA A 328 -37.17 10.75 0.55
CA ALA A 328 -35.98 11.13 -0.22
C ALA A 328 -35.51 12.52 0.21
N PRO A 329 -34.19 12.73 0.46
CA PRO A 329 -33.71 14.04 0.83
C PRO A 329 -33.96 15.02 -0.33
N PRO A 330 -34.47 16.24 -0.06
CA PRO A 330 -34.68 17.24 -1.10
C PRO A 330 -33.34 17.55 -1.78
N LYS A 331 -33.36 17.71 -3.11
CA LYS A 331 -32.18 17.93 -3.96
C LYS A 331 -31.31 19.13 -3.55
N ASP A 332 -31.81 19.99 -2.68
CA ASP A 332 -31.17 21.23 -2.22
C ASP A 332 -30.63 21.16 -0.78
N ALA A 333 -30.68 19.99 -0.12
CA ALA A 333 -30.23 19.84 1.27
C ALA A 333 -28.73 20.10 1.49
N GLY A 334 -27.92 20.06 0.43
CA GLY A 334 -26.47 20.35 0.51
C GLY A 334 -26.12 21.84 0.60
N TYR A 335 -27.04 22.76 0.28
CA TYR A 335 -26.75 24.19 0.18
C TYR A 335 -27.55 25.08 1.14
N ARG A 336 -28.66 24.58 1.71
CA ARG A 336 -29.49 25.38 2.62
C ARG A 336 -28.86 25.64 3.99
N ASN A 337 -27.94 24.79 4.46
CA ASN A 337 -27.28 24.97 5.76
C ASN A 337 -26.11 25.97 5.72
N LEU A 338 -25.95 26.74 4.64
CA LEU A 338 -24.92 27.77 4.51
C LEU A 338 -25.49 29.20 4.59
N LEU A 339 -26.81 29.36 4.78
CA LEU A 339 -27.48 30.67 4.76
C LEU A 339 -28.51 30.88 5.88
N GLU A 340 -28.52 30.04 6.92
CA GLU A 340 -29.20 30.34 8.19
C GLU A 340 -28.24 30.25 9.37
#